data_AF-A0A1V5P3C1-F1
#
_entry.id   AF-A0A1V5P3C1-F1
#
_cell.length_a   1.000
_cell.length_b   1.000
_cell.length_c   1.000
_cell.angle_alpha   90.00
_cell.angle_beta   90.00
_cell.angle_gamma   90.00
#
_symmetry.space_group_name_H-M   'P 1'
#
loop_
_entity.id
_entity.type
_entity.pdbx_description
1 polymer ?
#
loop_
_entity_poly.entity_id
_entity_poly.type
_entity_poly.pdbx_seq_one_letter_code
_entity_poly.pdbx_strand_id
1 'polypeptide(L)'
;MNPATDDYYLFQGTSMASPHVAGVAAMVVSLGVTNPKAVEGVLKDSANKNVPEDLDYGYGAGIVDAGKAVMHAGLLRGFVKLLLALFLLAGLFYIFQNITEISIMPDSPLFFIGTVTGSCGLFFLPFFGIPVPFFQEIICNGFPQWDMAIFGACHHQTPLFYSAILPFLLTFLFARCDILRKFFIGFNIGVAGHLFYAALSNDAHMILVPPILDKVLLLLSVAICLYLAWTLLGGLNNKKSEA
;
A
#
# COMPACT_ATOMS: atom_id res chain seq x y z
N MET A 1 21.78 29.13 31.33
CA MET A 1 22.11 28.60 29.99
C MET A 1 23.37 29.29 29.51
N ASN A 2 24.43 28.52 29.21
CA ASN A 2 25.64 29.04 28.61
C ASN A 2 25.56 28.83 27.09
N PRO A 3 25.46 29.88 26.26
CA PRO A 3 25.32 29.73 24.82
C PRO A 3 26.60 29.28 24.11
N ALA A 4 27.73 29.16 24.82
CA ALA A 4 29.02 28.76 24.26
C ALA A 4 29.26 27.24 24.22
N THR A 5 28.33 26.42 24.74
CA THR A 5 28.49 24.96 24.87
C THR A 5 27.20 24.22 24.54
N ASP A 6 27.29 23.12 23.82
CA ASP A 6 26.17 22.19 23.60
C ASP A 6 25.83 21.47 24.92
N ASP A 7 24.57 21.53 25.35
CA ASP A 7 24.14 20.99 26.64
C ASP A 7 22.69 20.47 26.57
N TYR A 8 22.34 19.54 27.47
CA TYR A 8 21.02 18.92 27.53
C TYR A 8 20.27 19.39 28.77
N TYR A 9 19.02 19.81 28.59
CA TYR A 9 18.18 20.32 29.66
C TYR A 9 16.86 19.57 29.75
N LEU A 10 16.40 19.37 30.99
CA LEU A 10 15.09 18.82 31.27
C LEU A 10 14.06 19.95 31.23
N PHE A 11 13.04 19.77 30.41
CA PHE A 11 11.89 20.66 30.33
C PHE A 11 10.60 19.89 30.53
N GLN A 12 9.57 20.61 30.97
CA GLN A 12 8.24 20.07 31.20
C GLN A 12 7.20 21.01 30.58
N GLY A 13 6.12 20.44 30.07
CA GLY A 13 5.01 21.18 29.48
C GLY A 13 4.49 20.51 28.21
N THR A 14 3.34 21.01 27.73
CA THR A 14 2.71 20.52 26.49
C THR A 14 3.59 20.75 25.26
N SER A 15 4.48 21.75 25.30
CA SER A 15 5.53 21.97 24.30
C SER A 15 6.53 20.81 24.18
N MET A 16 6.74 20.02 25.24
CA MET A 16 7.59 18.81 25.21
C MET A 16 6.79 17.57 24.81
N ALA A 17 5.48 17.53 25.07
CA ALA A 17 4.61 16.46 24.58
C ALA A 17 4.37 16.53 23.06
N SER A 18 4.22 17.74 22.52
CA SER A 18 3.97 17.98 21.08
C SER A 18 5.00 17.31 20.14
N PRO A 19 6.34 17.43 20.33
CA PRO A 19 7.31 16.77 19.47
C PRO A 19 7.26 15.24 19.55
N HIS A 20 6.82 14.65 20.66
CA HIS A 20 6.64 13.18 20.75
C HIS A 20 5.49 12.72 19.85
N VAL A 21 4.33 13.39 19.90
CA VAL A 21 3.20 13.07 19.02
C VAL A 21 3.56 13.33 17.55
N ALA A 22 4.27 14.43 17.26
CA ALA A 22 4.75 14.72 15.91
C ALA A 22 5.72 13.66 15.39
N GLY A 23 6.60 13.13 16.24
CA GLY A 23 7.49 12.02 15.91
C GLY A 23 6.72 10.75 15.54
N VAL A 24 5.69 10.39 16.31
CA VAL A 24 4.84 9.21 15.98
C VAL A 24 4.02 9.45 14.71
N ALA A 25 3.49 10.65 14.53
CA ALA A 25 2.80 11.04 13.29
C ALA A 25 3.73 10.89 12.07
N ALA A 26 5.00 11.30 12.19
CA ALA A 26 5.99 11.13 11.13
C ALA A 26 6.25 9.66 10.79
N MET A 27 6.27 8.75 11.78
CA MET A 27 6.36 7.30 11.54
C MET A 27 5.13 6.75 10.79
N VAL A 28 3.94 7.25 11.10
CA VAL A 28 2.71 6.87 10.38
C VAL A 28 2.75 7.38 8.93
N VAL A 29 3.21 8.62 8.72
CA VAL A 29 3.41 9.21 7.39
C VAL A 29 4.45 8.44 6.58
N SER A 30 5.55 7.99 7.21
CA SER A 30 6.57 7.19 6.51
C SER A 30 6.07 5.83 6.03
N LEU A 31 4.91 5.37 6.49
CA LEU A 31 4.26 4.12 6.04
C LEU A 31 3.21 4.34 4.93
N GLY A 32 3.07 5.57 4.45
CA GLY A 32 2.20 5.93 3.32
C GLY A 32 0.82 6.45 3.72
N VAL A 33 0.59 6.73 5.01
CA VAL A 33 -0.62 7.42 5.47
C VAL A 33 -0.31 8.91 5.56
N THR A 34 -0.59 9.67 4.50
CA THR A 34 -0.21 11.09 4.40
C THR A 34 -1.38 12.05 4.57
N ASN A 35 -2.63 11.57 4.49
CA ASN A 35 -3.82 12.37 4.77
C ASN A 35 -3.87 12.74 6.25
N PRO A 36 -3.87 14.05 6.62
CA PRO A 36 -3.88 14.48 8.01
C PRO A 36 -5.00 13.86 8.86
N LYS A 37 -6.20 13.67 8.28
CA LYS A 37 -7.33 13.04 8.99
C LYS A 37 -7.09 11.55 9.23
N ALA A 38 -6.47 10.86 8.27
CA ALA A 38 -6.15 9.45 8.42
C ALA A 38 -5.00 9.25 9.42
N VAL A 39 -4.00 10.14 9.44
CA VAL A 39 -2.93 10.15 10.44
C VAL A 39 -3.52 10.36 11.83
N GLU A 40 -4.36 11.38 12.00
CA GLU A 40 -5.05 11.65 13.27
C GLU A 40 -5.89 10.44 13.73
N GLY A 41 -6.63 9.82 12.80
CA GLY A 41 -7.41 8.61 13.06
C GLY A 41 -6.55 7.46 13.58
N VAL A 42 -5.45 7.15 12.89
CA VAL A 42 -4.50 6.10 13.32
C VAL A 42 -3.97 6.38 14.72
N LEU A 43 -3.55 7.62 15.01
CA LEU A 43 -3.02 7.98 16.33
C LEU A 43 -4.05 7.82 17.44
N LYS A 44 -5.32 8.19 17.17
CA LYS A 44 -6.43 8.04 18.12
C LYS A 44 -6.82 6.58 18.34
N ASP A 45 -6.87 5.80 17.27
CA ASP A 45 -7.26 4.39 17.33
C ASP A 45 -6.19 3.52 18.00
N SER A 46 -4.91 3.89 17.84
CA SER A 46 -3.78 3.19 18.45
C SER A 46 -3.43 3.66 19.86
N ALA A 47 -4.04 4.74 20.36
CA ALA A 47 -3.70 5.33 21.64
C ALA A 47 -3.93 4.36 22.81
N ASN A 48 -3.05 4.42 23.81
CA ASN A 48 -3.21 3.70 25.06
C ASN A 48 -4.25 4.41 25.94
N LYS A 49 -5.41 3.77 26.08
CA LYS A 49 -6.54 4.25 26.88
C LYS A 49 -6.44 3.90 28.36
N ASN A 50 -5.42 3.15 28.78
CA ASN A 50 -5.17 2.84 30.18
C ASN A 50 -4.57 4.08 30.86
N VAL A 51 -5.41 5.08 31.10
CA VAL A 51 -5.09 6.30 31.84
C VAL A 51 -5.75 6.24 33.22
N PRO A 52 -5.17 6.88 34.25
CA PRO A 52 -5.78 6.93 35.58
C PRO A 52 -7.21 7.47 35.52
N GLU A 53 -8.18 6.77 36.13
CA GLU A 53 -9.62 7.12 36.09
C GLU A 53 -9.90 8.53 36.64
N ASP A 54 -9.06 9.03 37.53
CA ASP A 54 -9.13 10.35 38.14
C ASP A 54 -8.71 11.51 37.19
N LEU A 55 -8.15 11.20 36.02
CA LEU A 55 -7.62 12.18 35.07
C LEU A 55 -8.20 12.05 33.64
N ASP A 56 -9.26 11.25 33.46
CA ASP A 56 -9.84 10.92 32.15
C ASP A 56 -10.24 12.16 31.31
N TYR A 57 -10.60 13.28 31.96
CA TYR A 57 -10.95 14.54 31.28
C TYR A 57 -9.78 15.23 30.54
N GLY A 58 -8.52 14.85 30.78
CA GLY A 58 -7.34 15.53 30.22
C GLY A 58 -6.60 14.82 29.08
N TYR A 59 -6.88 13.53 28.83
CA TYR A 59 -6.06 12.68 27.94
C TYR A 59 -6.60 12.54 26.51
N GLY A 60 -7.78 13.05 26.21
CA GLY A 60 -8.37 12.95 24.87
C GLY A 60 -8.58 11.50 24.45
N ALA A 61 -7.87 11.04 23.42
CA ALA A 61 -7.95 9.65 22.95
C ALA A 61 -7.06 8.66 23.74
N GLY A 62 -6.18 9.17 24.60
CA GLY A 62 -5.22 8.37 25.38
C GLY A 62 -3.76 8.78 25.12
N ILE A 63 -2.82 8.02 25.69
CA ILE A 63 -1.38 8.24 25.53
C ILE A 63 -0.93 7.71 24.16
N VAL A 64 -0.14 8.49 23.42
CA VAL A 64 0.37 8.07 22.10
C VAL A 64 1.23 6.79 22.22
N ASP A 65 0.98 5.82 21.34
CA ASP A 65 1.68 4.54 21.31
C ASP A 65 2.27 4.34 19.91
N ALA A 66 3.60 4.51 19.80
CA ALA A 66 4.31 4.41 18.53
C ALA A 66 4.24 3.01 17.92
N GLY A 67 4.34 1.97 18.76
CA GLY A 67 4.33 0.57 18.30
C GLY A 67 2.99 0.21 17.70
N LYS A 68 1.89 0.53 18.40
CA LYS A 68 0.53 0.28 17.89
C LYS A 68 0.22 1.13 16.66
N ALA A 69 0.67 2.38 16.61
CA ALA A 69 0.47 3.25 15.45
C ALA A 69 1.16 2.68 14.19
N VAL A 70 2.42 2.24 14.31
CA VAL A 70 3.19 1.63 13.23
C VAL A 70 2.59 0.28 12.79
N MET A 71 2.14 -0.55 13.74
CA MET A 71 1.43 -1.80 13.42
C MET A 71 0.11 -1.53 12.69
N HIS A 72 -0.64 -0.52 13.12
CA HIS A 72 -1.89 -0.15 12.50
C HIS A 72 -1.68 0.41 11.08
N ALA A 73 -0.67 1.26 10.87
CA ALA A 73 -0.40 1.87 9.58
C ALA A 73 0.31 0.92 8.60
N GLY A 74 1.22 0.06 9.04
CA GLY A 74 1.95 -0.84 8.16
C GLY A 74 1.29 -2.22 8.02
N LEU A 75 1.13 -2.93 9.14
CA LEU A 75 0.72 -4.34 9.12
C LEU A 75 -0.76 -4.51 8.75
N LEU A 76 -1.68 -3.80 9.43
CA LEU A 76 -3.12 -3.93 9.16
C LEU A 76 -3.45 -3.51 7.72
N ARG A 77 -2.93 -2.36 7.28
CA ARG A 77 -3.14 -1.88 5.91
C ARG A 77 -2.56 -2.82 4.86
N GLY A 78 -1.38 -3.40 5.12
CA GLY A 78 -0.77 -4.42 4.26
C GLY A 78 -1.66 -5.65 4.07
N PHE A 79 -2.26 -6.16 5.16
CA PHE A 79 -3.24 -7.25 5.08
C PHE A 79 -4.48 -6.88 4.29
N VAL A 80 -5.03 -5.67 4.46
CA VAL A 80 -6.21 -5.23 3.68
C VAL A 80 -5.88 -5.17 2.18
N LYS A 81 -4.71 -4.65 1.79
CA LYS A 81 -4.26 -4.65 0.39
C LYS A 81 -4.18 -6.06 -0.19
N LEU A 82 -3.61 -7.00 0.58
CA LEU A 82 -3.52 -8.41 0.18
C LEU A 82 -4.91 -9.04 0.02
N LEU A 83 -5.80 -8.84 1.00
CA LEU A 83 -7.16 -9.39 0.97
C LEU A 83 -7.97 -8.83 -0.21
N LEU A 84 -7.82 -7.54 -0.54
CA LEU A 84 -8.47 -6.95 -1.71
C LEU A 84 -7.92 -7.50 -3.03
N ALA A 85 -6.60 -7.73 -3.11
CA ALA A 85 -6.01 -8.38 -4.29
C ALA A 85 -6.53 -9.83 -4.45
N LEU A 86 -6.63 -10.59 -3.35
CA LEU A 86 -7.21 -11.94 -3.37
C LEU A 86 -8.71 -11.93 -3.71
N PHE A 87 -9.45 -10.94 -3.23
CA PHE A 87 -10.86 -10.76 -3.56
C PHE A 87 -11.07 -10.50 -5.06
N LEU A 88 -10.29 -9.56 -5.64
CA LEU A 88 -10.35 -9.29 -7.09
C LEU A 88 -9.90 -10.50 -7.91
N LEU A 89 -8.89 -11.23 -7.42
CA LEU A 89 -8.44 -12.46 -8.05
C LEU A 89 -9.55 -13.53 -8.09
N ALA A 90 -10.23 -13.74 -6.96
CA ALA A 90 -11.35 -14.68 -6.86
C ALA A 90 -12.54 -14.23 -7.73
N GLY A 91 -12.82 -12.92 -7.79
CA GLY A 91 -13.83 -12.34 -8.67
C GLY A 91 -13.54 -12.59 -10.15
N LEU A 92 -12.29 -12.37 -10.58
CA LEU A 92 -11.85 -12.70 -11.93
C LEU A 92 -11.99 -14.19 -12.22
N PHE A 93 -11.57 -15.05 -11.29
CA PHE A 93 -11.71 -16.50 -11.42
C PHE A 93 -13.18 -16.92 -11.58
N TYR A 94 -14.07 -16.37 -10.76
CA TYR A 94 -15.51 -16.64 -10.84
C TYR A 94 -16.11 -16.21 -12.18
N ILE A 95 -15.73 -15.02 -12.68
CA ILE A 95 -16.13 -14.54 -14.01
C ILE A 95 -15.61 -15.52 -15.07
N PHE A 96 -14.37 -15.98 -14.96
CA PHE A 96 -13.81 -16.88 -15.96
C PHE A 96 -14.51 -18.22 -16.02
N GLN A 97 -14.80 -18.83 -14.88
CA GLN A 97 -15.49 -20.13 -14.83
C GLN A 97 -16.92 -20.07 -15.37
N ASN A 98 -17.62 -18.94 -15.19
CA ASN A 98 -19.06 -18.87 -15.45
C ASN A 98 -19.44 -18.09 -16.73
N ILE A 99 -18.57 -17.21 -17.23
CA ILE A 99 -18.89 -16.28 -18.32
C ILE A 99 -17.99 -16.51 -19.54
N THR A 100 -16.82 -17.10 -19.40
CA THR A 100 -15.85 -17.25 -20.50
C THR A 100 -15.40 -18.70 -20.69
N GLU A 101 -14.87 -19.05 -21.87
CA GLU A 101 -14.23 -20.35 -22.12
C GLU A 101 -12.78 -20.43 -21.58
N ILE A 102 -12.34 -19.45 -20.78
CA ILE A 102 -11.00 -19.39 -20.20
C ILE A 102 -10.98 -20.26 -18.94
N SER A 103 -10.41 -21.46 -19.04
CA SER A 103 -10.35 -22.42 -17.92
C SER A 103 -9.01 -22.45 -17.18
N ILE A 104 -8.05 -21.60 -17.55
CA ILE A 104 -6.66 -21.69 -17.08
C ILE A 104 -6.32 -20.49 -16.20
N MET A 105 -6.03 -20.77 -14.92
CA MET A 105 -5.17 -19.88 -14.12
C MET A 105 -3.72 -20.37 -14.18
N PRO A 106 -2.73 -19.45 -14.20
CA PRO A 106 -1.33 -19.87 -14.16
C PRO A 106 -0.97 -20.42 -12.76
N ASP A 107 -0.81 -21.73 -12.64
CA ASP A 107 -0.30 -22.40 -11.43
C ASP A 107 1.23 -22.25 -11.27
N SER A 108 1.75 -21.06 -11.59
CA SER A 108 3.20 -20.79 -11.59
C SER A 108 3.60 -19.92 -10.41
N PRO A 109 4.74 -20.18 -9.75
CA PRO A 109 5.26 -19.29 -8.70
C PRO A 109 5.39 -17.84 -9.17
N LEU A 110 5.74 -17.62 -10.45
CA LEU A 110 5.90 -16.29 -11.04
C LEU A 110 4.62 -15.45 -10.99
N PHE A 111 3.46 -16.08 -11.16
CA PHE A 111 2.18 -15.42 -11.06
C PHE A 111 1.94 -14.89 -9.64
N PHE A 112 2.18 -15.70 -8.62
CA PHE A 112 2.06 -15.28 -7.22
C PHE A 112 3.07 -14.20 -6.84
N ILE A 113 4.32 -14.31 -7.32
CA ILE A 113 5.34 -13.27 -7.14
C ILE A 113 4.83 -11.95 -7.74
N GLY A 114 4.30 -11.98 -8.97
CA GLY A 114 3.69 -10.81 -9.60
C GLY A 114 2.57 -10.21 -8.76
N THR A 115 1.62 -11.03 -8.30
CA THR A 115 0.49 -10.58 -7.46
C THR A 115 0.97 -9.92 -6.17
N VAL A 116 1.95 -10.49 -5.48
CA VAL A 116 2.53 -9.93 -4.26
C VAL A 116 3.25 -8.61 -4.57
N THR A 117 4.12 -8.57 -5.59
CA THR A 117 4.83 -7.35 -6.02
C THR A 117 3.86 -6.24 -6.40
N GLY A 118 2.75 -6.54 -7.08
CA GLY A 118 1.76 -5.54 -7.46
C GLY A 118 0.93 -5.03 -6.29
N SER A 119 0.58 -5.89 -5.34
CA SER A 119 -0.37 -5.59 -4.25
C SER A 119 0.29 -4.98 -3.01
N CYS A 120 0.89 -5.79 -2.15
CA CYS A 120 1.36 -5.36 -0.83
C CYS A 120 2.87 -5.46 -0.65
N GLY A 121 3.60 -6.12 -1.57
CA GLY A 121 4.98 -6.53 -1.32
C GLY A 121 5.08 -7.46 -0.11
N LEU A 122 6.27 -7.56 0.47
CA LEU A 122 6.55 -8.35 1.67
C LEU A 122 6.41 -7.50 2.94
N PHE A 123 5.29 -6.80 3.09
CA PHE A 123 5.02 -5.80 4.14
C PHE A 123 5.26 -6.29 5.57
N PHE A 124 5.18 -7.60 5.80
CA PHE A 124 5.29 -8.21 7.12
C PHE A 124 6.74 -8.41 7.59
N LEU A 125 7.74 -8.41 6.69
CA LEU A 125 9.14 -8.72 7.05
C LEU A 125 9.68 -7.86 8.20
N PRO A 126 9.50 -6.51 8.20
CA PRO A 126 10.01 -5.67 9.27
C PRO A 126 9.38 -5.98 10.63
N PHE A 127 8.12 -6.44 10.64
CA PHE A 127 7.39 -6.76 11.87
C PHE A 127 7.84 -8.08 12.52
N PHE A 128 8.49 -8.96 11.77
CA PHE A 128 9.09 -10.20 12.28
C PHE A 128 10.60 -10.06 12.55
N GLY A 129 11.13 -8.84 12.51
CA GLY A 129 12.54 -8.58 12.76
C GLY A 129 13.47 -9.14 11.67
N ILE A 130 12.93 -9.40 10.47
CA ILE A 130 13.73 -9.88 9.33
C ILE A 130 14.40 -8.64 8.71
N PRO A 131 15.74 -8.51 8.79
CA PRO A 131 16.42 -7.32 8.28
C PRO A 131 16.40 -7.30 6.75
N VAL A 132 16.00 -6.17 6.19
CA VAL A 132 16.01 -5.92 4.74
C VAL A 132 16.91 -4.70 4.46
N PRO A 133 18.25 -4.89 4.45
CA PRO A 133 19.21 -3.76 4.51
C PRO A 133 19.25 -2.91 3.23
N PHE A 134 18.77 -3.45 2.10
CA PHE A 134 18.73 -2.74 0.82
C PHE A 134 17.31 -2.78 0.26
N PHE A 135 16.85 -1.66 -0.29
CA PHE A 135 15.58 -1.57 -0.99
C PHE A 135 14.35 -2.03 -0.16
N GLN A 136 14.39 -1.84 1.17
CA GLN A 136 13.28 -2.20 2.05
C GLN A 136 11.94 -1.65 1.54
N GLU A 137 11.92 -0.39 1.12
CA GLU A 137 10.73 0.28 0.58
C GLU A 137 10.19 -0.36 -0.71
N ILE A 138 11.04 -1.01 -1.50
CA ILE A 138 10.63 -1.68 -2.76
C ILE A 138 10.17 -3.12 -2.45
N ILE A 139 10.87 -3.80 -1.56
CA ILE A 139 10.60 -5.21 -1.22
C ILE A 139 9.35 -5.33 -0.35
N CYS A 140 9.19 -4.42 0.62
CA CYS A 140 8.13 -4.50 1.62
C CYS A 140 6.84 -3.81 1.18
N ASN A 141 6.86 -2.99 0.11
CA ASN A 141 5.67 -2.33 -0.38
C ASN A 141 5.29 -2.82 -1.79
N GLY A 142 4.00 -2.72 -2.11
CA GLY A 142 3.51 -3.00 -3.46
C GLY A 142 3.94 -1.93 -4.45
N PHE A 143 3.95 -2.29 -5.73
CA PHE A 143 4.42 -1.44 -6.83
C PHE A 143 3.93 0.01 -6.79
N PRO A 144 2.63 0.32 -6.54
CA PRO A 144 2.18 1.72 -6.46
C PRO A 144 2.90 2.55 -5.38
N GLN A 145 3.31 1.94 -4.28
CA GLN A 145 4.02 2.60 -3.18
C GLN A 145 5.52 2.77 -3.42
N TRP A 146 6.07 2.24 -4.52
CA TRP A 146 7.48 2.45 -4.85
C TRP A 146 7.79 3.93 -5.13
N ASP A 147 6.76 4.75 -5.35
CA ASP A 147 6.90 6.20 -5.40
C ASP A 147 7.53 6.78 -4.13
N MET A 148 7.26 6.21 -2.95
CA MET A 148 7.86 6.62 -1.68
C MET A 148 9.36 6.36 -1.62
N ALA A 149 9.82 5.25 -2.23
CA ALA A 149 11.25 4.95 -2.30
C ALA A 149 12.02 5.95 -3.19
N ILE A 150 11.33 6.53 -4.18
CA ILE A 150 11.93 7.40 -5.21
C ILE A 150 11.80 8.88 -4.82
N PHE A 151 10.62 9.31 -4.35
CA PHE A 151 10.27 10.70 -4.11
C PHE A 151 10.08 11.05 -2.62
N GLY A 152 10.13 10.05 -1.73
CA GLY A 152 9.88 10.20 -0.31
C GLY A 152 8.40 10.18 0.05
N ALA A 153 8.11 9.98 1.34
CA ALA A 153 6.75 9.88 1.86
C ALA A 153 5.91 11.15 1.64
N CYS A 154 6.54 12.33 1.60
CA CYS A 154 5.84 13.60 1.35
C CYS A 154 5.26 13.71 -0.07
N HIS A 155 5.78 12.91 -1.01
CA HIS A 155 5.29 12.85 -2.39
C HIS A 155 4.54 11.54 -2.68
N HIS A 156 4.01 10.88 -1.65
CA HIS A 156 3.23 9.66 -1.83
C HIS A 156 1.94 9.91 -2.63
N GLN A 157 1.52 8.92 -3.41
CA GLN A 157 0.43 8.96 -4.38
C GLN A 157 0.71 9.87 -5.57
N THR A 158 1.86 9.66 -6.21
CA THR A 158 2.12 10.27 -7.50
C THR A 158 1.16 9.72 -8.57
N PRO A 159 0.60 10.56 -9.46
CA PRO A 159 -0.28 10.10 -10.54
C PRO A 159 0.37 9.06 -11.45
N LEU A 160 1.71 9.04 -11.54
CA LEU A 160 2.45 8.09 -12.36
C LEU A 160 2.34 6.65 -11.80
N PHE A 161 2.54 6.45 -10.50
CA PHE A 161 2.48 5.14 -9.85
C PHE A 161 1.05 4.71 -9.48
N TYR A 162 0.18 5.69 -9.20
CA TYR A 162 -1.25 5.47 -8.91
C TYR A 162 -2.13 5.56 -10.16
N SER A 163 -1.58 5.20 -11.31
CA SER A 163 -2.32 5.04 -12.57
C SER A 163 -1.97 3.74 -13.28
N ALA A 164 -2.80 3.35 -14.24
CA ALA A 164 -2.53 2.19 -15.08
C ALA A 164 -1.46 2.43 -16.16
N ILE A 165 -0.86 3.63 -16.27
CA ILE A 165 0.11 3.98 -17.31
C ILE A 165 1.38 3.12 -17.19
N LEU A 166 1.96 3.07 -15.98
CA LEU A 166 3.15 2.24 -15.75
C LEU A 166 2.87 0.74 -15.89
N PRO A 167 1.81 0.17 -15.27
CA PRO A 167 1.43 -1.22 -15.49
C PRO A 167 1.22 -1.57 -16.97
N PHE A 168 0.55 -0.69 -17.72
CA PHE A 168 0.35 -0.85 -19.16
C PHE A 168 1.70 -0.90 -19.91
N LEU A 169 2.57 0.08 -19.67
CA LEU A 169 3.88 0.16 -20.33
C LEU A 169 4.74 -1.07 -20.03
N LEU A 170 4.84 -1.47 -18.77
CA LEU A 170 5.62 -2.63 -18.35
C LEU A 170 5.06 -3.92 -18.97
N THR A 171 3.73 -4.07 -18.98
CA THR A 171 3.06 -5.21 -19.59
C THR A 171 3.34 -5.26 -21.10
N PHE A 172 3.21 -4.15 -21.81
CA PHE A 172 3.45 -4.08 -23.26
C PHE A 172 4.91 -4.40 -23.64
N LEU A 173 5.87 -3.93 -22.85
CA LEU A 173 7.29 -4.14 -23.13
C LEU A 173 7.74 -5.58 -22.82
N PHE A 174 7.29 -6.14 -21.69
CA PHE A 174 7.91 -7.34 -21.13
C PHE A 174 7.02 -8.61 -21.16
N ALA A 175 5.70 -8.51 -21.32
CA ALA A 175 4.80 -9.68 -21.35
C ALA A 175 4.80 -10.44 -22.69
N ARG A 176 5.85 -10.29 -23.50
CA ARG A 176 5.99 -10.92 -24.83
C ARG A 176 6.29 -12.41 -24.77
N CYS A 177 7.00 -12.87 -23.73
CA CYS A 177 7.28 -14.30 -23.53
C CYS A 177 6.29 -14.92 -22.52
N ASP A 178 6.01 -16.22 -22.67
CA ASP A 178 4.99 -16.89 -21.85
C ASP A 178 5.38 -17.01 -20.37
N ILE A 179 6.68 -16.96 -20.05
CA ILE A 179 7.17 -16.92 -18.67
C ILE A 179 6.81 -15.58 -18.01
N LEU A 180 7.25 -14.45 -18.59
CA LEU A 180 6.96 -13.12 -18.04
C LEU A 180 5.48 -12.77 -18.12
N ARG A 181 4.75 -13.29 -19.11
CA ARG A 181 3.30 -13.11 -19.19
C ARG A 181 2.59 -13.57 -17.91
N LYS A 182 2.99 -14.71 -17.33
CA LYS A 182 2.43 -15.22 -16.07
C LYS A 182 2.68 -14.27 -14.90
N PHE A 183 3.88 -13.70 -14.83
CA PHE A 183 4.20 -12.65 -13.85
C PHE A 183 3.32 -11.42 -14.04
N PHE A 184 3.19 -10.92 -15.28
CA PHE A 184 2.41 -9.71 -15.55
C PHE A 184 0.90 -9.87 -15.35
N ILE A 185 0.35 -11.08 -15.52
CA ILE A 185 -1.04 -11.37 -15.13
C ILE A 185 -1.21 -11.13 -13.63
N GLY A 186 -0.38 -11.77 -12.80
CA GLY A 186 -0.44 -11.58 -11.35
C GLY A 186 -0.17 -10.13 -10.94
N PHE A 187 0.86 -9.52 -11.52
CA PHE A 187 1.23 -8.13 -11.28
C PHE A 187 0.08 -7.15 -11.50
N ASN A 188 -0.63 -7.23 -12.64
CA ASN A 188 -1.75 -6.33 -12.92
C ASN A 188 -2.92 -6.55 -11.94
N ILE A 189 -3.22 -7.79 -11.56
CA ILE A 189 -4.25 -8.09 -10.54
C ILE A 189 -3.84 -7.54 -9.17
N GLY A 190 -2.56 -7.69 -8.81
CA GLY A 190 -2.00 -7.14 -7.58
C GLY A 190 -2.09 -5.62 -7.53
N VAL A 191 -1.66 -4.94 -8.60
CA VAL A 191 -1.76 -3.49 -8.73
C VAL A 191 -3.22 -3.04 -8.66
N ALA A 192 -4.14 -3.73 -9.34
CA ALA A 192 -5.57 -3.45 -9.24
C ALA A 192 -6.08 -3.54 -7.79
N GLY A 193 -5.66 -4.56 -7.02
CA GLY A 193 -6.00 -4.69 -5.61
C GLY A 193 -5.49 -3.52 -4.75
N HIS A 194 -4.26 -3.06 -4.99
CA HIS A 194 -3.70 -1.89 -4.30
C HIS A 194 -4.43 -0.60 -4.68
N LEU A 195 -4.67 -0.35 -5.97
CA LEU A 195 -5.37 0.86 -6.41
C LEU A 195 -6.82 0.88 -5.92
N PHE A 196 -7.46 -0.29 -5.84
CA PHE A 196 -8.79 -0.42 -5.25
C PHE A 196 -8.78 -0.12 -3.75
N TYR A 197 -7.77 -0.60 -3.01
CA TYR A 197 -7.56 -0.19 -1.62
C TYR A 197 -7.43 1.33 -1.49
N ALA A 198 -6.57 1.95 -2.30
CA ALA A 198 -6.32 3.38 -2.26
C ALA A 198 -7.60 4.20 -2.54
N ALA A 199 -8.47 3.71 -3.43
CA ALA A 199 -9.75 4.36 -3.72
C ALA A 199 -10.71 4.36 -2.52
N LEU A 200 -10.58 3.36 -1.62
CA LEU A 200 -11.47 3.16 -0.48
C LEU A 200 -10.92 3.79 0.82
N SER A 201 -9.61 3.73 1.07
CA SER A 201 -9.04 4.01 2.39
C SER A 201 -8.90 5.50 2.72
N ASN A 202 -8.80 6.39 1.71
CA ASN A 202 -8.53 7.82 1.86
C ASN A 202 -7.23 8.12 2.66
N ASP A 203 -6.26 7.21 2.63
CA ASP A 203 -5.01 7.35 3.41
C ASP A 203 -4.08 8.43 2.92
N ALA A 204 -4.21 8.76 1.64
CA ALA A 204 -3.49 9.78 0.95
C ALA A 204 -4.39 10.33 -0.15
N HIS A 205 -3.97 11.43 -0.76
CA HIS A 205 -4.61 11.99 -1.93
C HIS A 205 -3.59 12.12 -3.04
N MET A 206 -3.99 11.85 -4.28
CA MET A 206 -3.12 12.06 -5.42
C MET A 206 -2.64 13.50 -5.52
N ILE A 207 -1.33 13.65 -5.68
CA ILE A 207 -0.70 14.94 -5.83
C ILE A 207 -1.15 15.55 -7.16
N LEU A 208 -1.49 16.85 -7.14
CA LEU A 208 -1.97 17.63 -8.29
C LEU A 208 -3.36 17.24 -8.82
N VAL A 209 -4.06 16.28 -8.22
CA VAL A 209 -5.38 15.84 -8.65
C VAL A 209 -6.44 16.20 -7.60
N PRO A 210 -7.57 16.83 -7.99
CA PRO A 210 -8.66 17.08 -7.05
C PRO A 210 -9.20 15.78 -6.42
N PRO A 211 -9.60 15.76 -5.14
CA PRO A 211 -9.99 14.52 -4.45
C PRO A 211 -11.13 13.71 -5.10
N ILE A 212 -12.04 14.36 -5.81
CA ILE A 212 -13.13 13.69 -6.53
C ILE A 212 -12.60 12.97 -7.78
N LEU A 213 -11.66 13.60 -8.48
CA LEU A 213 -11.07 13.05 -9.71
C LEU A 213 -10.06 11.94 -9.41
N ASP A 214 -9.38 12.02 -8.26
CA ASP A 214 -8.47 10.99 -7.74
C ASP A 214 -9.17 9.61 -7.70
N LYS A 215 -10.31 9.52 -7.01
CA LYS A 215 -11.05 8.25 -6.88
C LYS A 215 -11.49 7.69 -8.24
N VAL A 216 -11.96 8.56 -9.13
CA VAL A 216 -12.38 8.15 -10.48
C VAL A 216 -11.20 7.61 -11.27
N LEU A 217 -10.04 8.27 -11.19
CA LEU A 217 -8.81 7.84 -11.86
C LEU A 217 -8.28 6.52 -11.30
N LEU A 218 -8.34 6.32 -9.99
CA LEU A 218 -7.98 5.05 -9.35
C LEU A 218 -8.87 3.92 -9.85
N LEU A 219 -10.20 4.10 -9.81
CA LEU A 219 -11.15 3.07 -10.26
C LEU A 219 -11.04 2.77 -11.76
N LEU A 220 -10.81 3.79 -12.58
CA LEU A 220 -10.50 3.60 -14.01
C LEU A 220 -9.22 2.78 -14.18
N SER A 221 -8.18 3.07 -13.40
CA SER A 221 -6.92 2.34 -13.43
C SER A 221 -7.06 0.89 -12.96
N VAL A 222 -7.92 0.63 -11.97
CA VAL A 222 -8.31 -0.74 -11.55
C VAL A 222 -8.90 -1.48 -12.74
N ALA A 223 -9.89 -0.90 -13.43
CA ALA A 223 -10.53 -1.53 -14.59
C ALA A 223 -9.53 -1.83 -15.72
N ILE A 224 -8.62 -0.90 -16.01
CA ILE A 224 -7.58 -1.08 -17.04
C ILE A 224 -6.62 -2.22 -16.64
N CYS A 225 -6.17 -2.27 -15.39
CA CYS A 225 -5.27 -3.34 -14.93
C CYS A 225 -5.94 -4.73 -15.01
N LEU A 226 -7.22 -4.83 -14.62
CA LEU A 226 -7.99 -6.07 -14.74
C LEU A 226 -8.18 -6.48 -16.21
N TYR A 227 -8.44 -5.52 -17.11
CA TYR A 227 -8.51 -5.75 -18.55
C TYR A 227 -7.18 -6.27 -19.12
N LEU A 228 -6.05 -5.68 -18.71
CA LEU A 228 -4.72 -6.18 -19.10
C LEU A 228 -4.50 -7.61 -18.62
N ALA A 229 -4.80 -7.93 -17.37
CA ALA A 229 -4.70 -9.30 -16.87
C ALA A 229 -5.57 -10.28 -17.68
N TRP A 230 -6.79 -9.87 -18.02
CA TRP A 230 -7.72 -10.67 -18.82
C TRP A 230 -7.20 -10.96 -20.23
N THR A 231 -6.73 -9.95 -20.94
CA THR A 231 -6.18 -10.12 -22.31
C THR A 231 -4.97 -11.05 -22.35
N LEU A 232 -4.07 -10.95 -21.35
CA LEU A 232 -2.93 -11.85 -21.23
C LEU A 232 -3.35 -13.30 -20.95
N LEU A 233 -4.38 -13.51 -20.13
CA LEU A 233 -4.96 -14.83 -19.85
C LEU A 233 -5.56 -15.46 -21.11
N GLY A 234 -6.36 -14.71 -21.86
CA GLY A 234 -6.92 -15.17 -23.15
C GLY A 234 -5.81 -15.58 -24.14
N GLY A 235 -4.71 -14.80 -24.19
CA GLY A 235 -3.55 -15.13 -25.02
C GLY A 235 -2.79 -16.39 -24.59
N LEU A 236 -2.84 -16.79 -23.31
CA LEU A 236 -2.31 -18.08 -22.85
C LEU A 236 -3.26 -19.24 -23.16
N ASN A 237 -4.57 -19.02 -23.04
CA ASN A 237 -5.59 -20.03 -23.31
C ASN A 237 -5.55 -20.48 -24.77
N ASN A 238 -5.49 -19.54 -25.70
CA ASN A 238 -5.45 -19.84 -27.14
C ASN A 238 -4.22 -20.68 -27.51
N LYS A 239 -3.03 -20.34 -26.99
CA LYS A 239 -1.80 -21.11 -27.24
C LYS A 239 -1.88 -22.55 -26.74
N LYS A 240 -2.55 -22.81 -25.62
CA LYS A 240 -2.72 -24.17 -25.09
C LYS A 240 -3.76 -24.96 -25.86
N SER A 241 -4.76 -24.31 -26.46
CA SER A 241 -5.71 -24.94 -27.36
C SER A 241 -5.08 -25.37 -28.70
N GLU A 242 -4.00 -24.70 -29.12
CA GLU A 242 -3.29 -24.99 -30.37
C GLU A 242 -2.17 -26.04 -30.22
N ALA A 243 -1.82 -26.43 -28.98
CA ALA A 243 -0.74 -27.36 -28.65
C ALA A 243 -1.26 -28.74 -28.23
#